data_AF-A0AA88W0I7-F1
#
_entry.id   AF-A0AA88W0I7-F1
#
_cell.length_a   1.000
_cell.length_b   1.000
_cell.length_c   1.000
_cell.angle_alpha   90.00
_cell.angle_beta   90.00
_cell.angle_gamma   90.00
#
_symmetry.space_group_name_H-M   'P 1'
#
loop_
_entity.id
_entity.type
_entity.pdbx_description
1 polymer ?
#
loop_
_entity_poly.entity_id
_entity_poly.type
_entity_poly.pdbx_seq_one_letter_code
_entity_poly.pdbx_strand_id
1 'polypeptide(L)'
;MERNQLHRQVANMRKSLFDQGFLDEQFIQLEELQDDANPNFVEEVVTLYYRDSTRLILNIEQALEKSPLDFTKLDSLMHQFKGSSSSIGAKKVKLECTQFKEYCKAANGEGCKRTFQQVKKEYGTLKKKIEVYFQVDGRRWLGGVAISGGIALRQWRRINIRRDGTGKGASSRSGVDWTGGIEVVRI
;
A
#
# COMPACT_ATOMS: atom_id res chain seq x y z
N MET A 1 -10.87 30.37 17.43
CA MET A 1 -11.99 29.40 17.51
C MET A 1 -11.99 28.46 16.30
N GLU A 2 -11.77 28.97 15.08
CA GLU A 2 -11.74 28.20 13.82
C GLU A 2 -10.66 27.10 13.75
N ARG A 3 -9.43 27.37 14.21
CA ARG A 3 -8.34 26.38 14.28
C ARG A 3 -8.71 25.14 15.12
N ASN A 4 -9.41 25.34 16.23
CA ASN A 4 -9.86 24.24 17.10
C ASN A 4 -10.98 23.42 16.45
N GLN A 5 -11.77 24.02 15.57
CA GLN A 5 -12.82 23.32 14.83
C GLN A 5 -12.24 22.45 13.71
N LEU A 6 -11.24 22.95 12.98
CA LEU A 6 -10.50 22.19 11.96
C LEU A 6 -9.78 20.98 12.58
N HIS A 7 -9.05 21.16 13.68
CA HIS A 7 -8.38 20.05 14.36
C HIS A 7 -9.36 18.96 14.84
N ARG A 8 -10.53 19.36 15.35
CA ARG A 8 -11.59 18.41 15.72
C ARG A 8 -12.16 17.68 14.49
N GLN A 9 -12.33 18.39 13.38
CA GLN A 9 -12.83 17.80 12.14
C GLN A 9 -11.86 16.76 11.59
N VAL A 10 -10.56 17.06 11.53
CA VAL A 10 -9.50 16.12 11.15
C VAL A 10 -9.53 14.89 12.05
N ALA A 11 -9.55 15.08 13.37
CA ALA A 11 -9.58 13.99 14.33
C ALA A 11 -10.82 13.09 14.16
N ASN A 12 -12.00 13.68 13.93
CA ASN A 12 -13.24 12.94 13.69
C ASN A 12 -13.19 12.16 12.37
N MET A 13 -12.65 12.76 11.31
CA MET A 13 -12.47 12.08 10.03
C MET A 13 -11.49 10.92 10.14
N ARG A 14 -10.36 11.12 10.81
CA ARG A 14 -9.39 10.07 11.11
C ARG A 14 -10.07 8.93 11.86
N LYS A 15 -10.72 9.22 12.99
CA LYS A 15 -11.45 8.22 13.77
C LYS A 15 -12.46 7.44 12.91
N SER A 16 -13.24 8.15 12.10
CA SER A 16 -14.21 7.55 11.19
C SER A 16 -13.60 6.58 10.17
N LEU A 17 -12.36 6.80 9.73
CA LEU A 17 -11.66 5.86 8.82
C LEU A 17 -11.33 4.54 9.52
N PHE A 18 -10.92 4.60 10.79
CA PHE A 18 -10.64 3.41 11.59
C PHE A 18 -11.92 2.67 12.01
N ASP A 19 -12.92 3.40 12.51
CA ASP A 19 -14.20 2.83 12.99
C ASP A 19 -14.95 2.13 11.85
N GLN A 20 -14.91 2.68 10.63
CA GLN A 20 -15.50 2.04 9.44
C GLN A 20 -14.62 0.94 8.85
N GLY A 21 -13.43 0.69 9.42
CA GLY A 21 -12.50 -0.36 9.01
C GLY A 21 -11.78 -0.09 7.70
N PHE A 22 -11.68 1.16 7.25
CA PHE A 22 -10.92 1.53 6.06
C PHE A 22 -9.40 1.46 6.29
N LEU A 23 -8.97 1.88 7.47
CA LEU A 23 -7.58 1.88 7.92
C LEU A 23 -7.38 0.90 9.09
N ASP A 24 -6.17 0.34 9.19
CA ASP A 24 -5.71 -0.46 10.33
C ASP A 24 -4.46 0.17 10.99
N GLU A 25 -3.96 -0.48 12.05
CA GLU A 25 -2.81 -0.04 12.84
C GLU A 25 -1.57 0.29 12.02
N GLN A 26 -1.42 -0.25 10.80
CA GLN A 26 -0.30 0.12 9.94
C GLN A 26 -0.30 1.60 9.58
N PHE A 27 -1.48 2.21 9.43
CA PHE A 27 -1.57 3.63 9.14
C PHE A 27 -1.08 4.47 10.32
N ILE A 28 -1.32 4.01 11.56
CA ILE A 28 -0.80 4.66 12.77
C ILE A 28 0.73 4.60 12.77
N GLN A 29 1.31 3.44 12.46
CA GLN A 29 2.77 3.30 12.34
C GLN A 29 3.37 4.20 11.26
N LEU A 30 2.63 4.49 10.18
CA LEU A 30 3.08 5.47 9.18
C LEU A 30 3.04 6.90 9.73
N GLU A 31 2.01 7.26 10.49
CA GLU A 31 1.90 8.56 11.15
C GLU A 31 3.02 8.78 12.19
N GLU A 32 3.40 7.74 12.94
CA GLU A 32 4.49 7.78 13.92
C GLU A 32 5.88 8.01 13.31
N LEU A 33 6.05 7.71 12.02
CA LEU A 33 7.28 7.97 11.28
C LEU A 33 7.36 9.42 10.75
N GLN A 34 6.29 10.19 10.87
CA GLN A 34 6.27 11.59 10.51
C GLN A 34 6.87 12.45 11.63
N ASP A 35 7.79 13.33 11.28
CA ASP A 35 8.43 14.28 12.21
C ASP A 35 8.43 15.70 11.64
N ASP A 36 8.97 16.66 12.41
CA ASP A 36 9.07 18.07 11.99
C ASP A 36 10.01 18.25 10.78
N ALA A 37 10.91 17.30 10.51
CA ALA A 37 11.82 17.34 9.36
C ALA A 37 11.15 16.80 8.08
N ASN A 38 10.17 15.91 8.19
CA ASN A 38 9.35 15.43 7.09
C ASN A 38 7.84 15.45 7.43
N PRO A 39 7.23 16.65 7.49
CA PRO A 39 5.84 16.79 7.87
C PRO A 39 4.88 16.21 6.84
N ASN A 40 5.32 15.85 5.62
CA ASN A 40 4.46 15.32 4.55
C ASN A 40 4.65 13.81 4.30
N PHE A 41 5.42 13.11 5.14
CA PHE A 41 5.78 11.70 4.95
C PHE A 41 4.57 10.80 4.62
N VAL A 42 3.50 10.88 5.40
CA VAL A 42 2.31 10.02 5.24
C VAL A 42 1.62 10.31 3.91
N GLU A 43 1.46 11.59 3.56
CA GLU A 43 0.86 12.00 2.28
C GLU A 43 1.69 11.50 1.09
N GLU A 44 3.03 11.62 1.16
CA GLU A 44 3.93 11.14 0.12
C GLU A 44 3.83 9.62 -0.07
N VAL A 45 3.83 8.85 1.02
CA VAL A 45 3.68 7.39 0.99
C VAL A 45 2.32 6.97 0.41
N VAL A 46 1.24 7.62 0.82
CA VAL A 46 -0.09 7.32 0.31
C VAL A 46 -0.23 7.71 -1.17
N THR A 47 0.32 8.85 -1.56
CA THR A 47 0.34 9.29 -2.97
C THR A 47 1.12 8.32 -3.84
N LEU A 48 2.28 7.86 -3.37
CA LEU A 48 3.08 6.83 -4.02
C LEU A 48 2.29 5.52 -4.19
N TYR A 49 1.60 5.08 -3.13
CA TYR A 49 0.73 3.90 -3.18
C TYR A 49 -0.32 4.01 -4.30
N TYR A 50 -1.09 5.09 -4.36
CA TYR A 50 -2.14 5.24 -5.39
C TYR A 50 -1.59 5.35 -6.80
N ARG A 51 -0.44 6.00 -6.97
CA ARG A 51 0.25 6.10 -8.25
C ARG A 51 0.68 4.72 -8.74
N ASP A 52 1.43 3.98 -7.93
CA ASP A 52 2.00 2.68 -8.32
C ASP A 52 0.91 1.61 -8.46
N SER A 53 -0.14 1.69 -7.65
CA SER A 53 -1.32 0.82 -7.70
C SER A 53 -2.11 0.91 -9.00
N THR A 54 -2.11 2.07 -9.66
CA THR A 54 -2.86 2.27 -10.92
C THR A 54 -2.41 1.28 -12.00
N ARG A 55 -1.09 1.08 -12.12
CA ARG A 55 -0.53 0.11 -13.07
C ARG A 55 -0.84 -1.34 -12.69
N LEU A 56 -0.80 -1.66 -11.39
CA LEU A 56 -1.12 -3.01 -10.91
C LEU A 56 -2.59 -3.38 -11.18
N ILE A 57 -3.51 -2.47 -10.91
CA ILE A 57 -4.95 -2.66 -11.17
C ILE A 57 -5.19 -2.91 -12.66
N LEU A 58 -4.60 -2.10 -13.54
CA LEU A 58 -4.71 -2.29 -14.99
C LEU A 58 -4.19 -3.65 -15.45
N ASN A 59 -3.03 -4.08 -14.92
CA ASN A 59 -2.45 -5.38 -15.28
C ASN A 59 -3.34 -6.55 -14.83
N ILE A 60 -4.01 -6.44 -13.68
CA ILE A 60 -4.96 -7.47 -13.20
C ILE A 60 -6.20 -7.49 -14.10
N GLU A 61 -6.73 -6.31 -14.45
CA GLU A 61 -7.89 -6.18 -15.33
C GLU A 61 -7.63 -6.83 -16.71
N GLN A 62 -6.50 -6.50 -17.33
CA GLN A 62 -6.08 -7.11 -18.59
C GLN A 62 -5.86 -8.62 -18.48
N ALA A 63 -5.37 -9.12 -17.34
CA ALA A 63 -5.20 -10.55 -17.12
C ALA A 63 -6.55 -11.29 -16.96
N LEU A 64 -7.58 -10.63 -16.44
CA LEU A 64 -8.94 -11.16 -16.29
C LEU A 64 -9.74 -11.20 -17.61
N GLU A 65 -9.30 -10.46 -18.62
CA GLU A 65 -9.88 -10.45 -19.97
C GLU A 65 -9.35 -11.57 -20.88
N LYS A 66 -8.23 -12.20 -20.49
CA LYS A 66 -7.61 -13.27 -21.29
C LYS A 66 -8.38 -14.58 -21.20
N SER A 67 -8.32 -15.36 -22.27
CA SER A 67 -8.81 -16.73 -22.34
C SER A 67 -7.74 -17.65 -22.95
N PRO A 68 -7.32 -18.74 -22.27
CA PRO A 68 -7.70 -19.11 -20.90
C PRO A 68 -7.13 -18.16 -19.84
N LEU A 69 -7.72 -18.15 -18.64
CA LEU A 69 -7.22 -17.37 -17.51
C LEU A 69 -5.94 -18.00 -16.94
N ASP A 70 -4.93 -17.17 -16.70
CA ASP A 70 -3.70 -17.57 -16.01
C ASP A 70 -3.83 -17.23 -14.51
N PHE A 71 -4.32 -18.20 -13.74
CA PHE A 71 -4.54 -18.05 -12.29
C PHE A 71 -3.23 -17.83 -11.51
N THR A 72 -2.11 -18.38 -11.98
CA THR A 72 -0.80 -18.17 -11.34
C THR A 72 -0.36 -16.72 -11.48
N LYS A 73 -0.54 -16.15 -12.67
CA LYS A 73 -0.26 -14.73 -12.91
C LYS A 73 -1.20 -13.82 -12.12
N LEU A 74 -2.50 -14.15 -12.07
CA LEU A 74 -3.47 -13.40 -11.27
C LEU A 74 -3.14 -13.43 -9.77
N ASP A 75 -2.75 -14.58 -9.22
CA ASP A 75 -2.35 -14.70 -7.81
C ASP A 75 -1.11 -13.83 -7.52
N SER A 76 -0.10 -13.88 -8.39
CA SER A 76 1.12 -13.09 -8.25
C SER A 76 0.85 -11.58 -8.30
N LEU A 77 0.06 -11.11 -9.27
CA LEU A 77 -0.33 -9.70 -9.37
C LEU A 77 -1.12 -9.26 -8.14
N MET A 78 -2.08 -10.07 -7.70
CA MET A 78 -2.89 -9.75 -6.52
C MET A 78 -2.06 -9.79 -5.23
N HIS A 79 -1.07 -10.68 -5.13
CA HIS A 79 -0.15 -10.72 -3.99
C HIS A 79 0.65 -9.42 -3.88
N GLN A 80 1.20 -8.92 -5.00
CA GLN A 80 1.90 -7.63 -5.03
C GLN A 80 0.98 -6.47 -4.66
N PHE A 81 -0.23 -6.44 -5.21
CA PHE A 81 -1.21 -5.40 -4.88
C PHE A 81 -1.60 -5.43 -3.40
N LYS A 82 -1.88 -6.62 -2.83
CA LYS A 82 -2.14 -6.82 -1.39
C LYS A 82 -0.97 -6.33 -0.53
N GLY A 83 0.27 -6.61 -0.93
CA GLY A 83 1.47 -6.15 -0.22
C GLY A 83 1.55 -4.63 -0.19
N SER A 84 1.33 -3.99 -1.34
CA SER A 84 1.25 -2.53 -1.47
C SER A 84 0.15 -1.94 -0.57
N SER A 85 -1.07 -2.48 -0.61
CA SER A 85 -2.19 -2.05 0.25
C SER A 85 -1.90 -2.28 1.74
N SER A 86 -1.15 -3.33 2.06
CA SER A 86 -0.69 -3.61 3.43
C SER A 86 0.28 -2.57 3.93
N SER A 87 1.07 -1.92 3.07
CA SER A 87 2.04 -0.90 3.50
C SER A 87 1.39 0.39 3.99
N ILE A 88 0.16 0.71 3.55
CA ILE A 88 -0.60 1.90 3.97
C ILE A 88 -1.75 1.60 4.93
N GLY A 89 -1.90 0.34 5.35
CA GLY A 89 -3.00 -0.08 6.22
C GLY A 89 -4.38 -0.08 5.58
N ALA A 90 -4.49 -0.26 4.26
CA ALA A 90 -5.77 -0.29 3.54
C ALA A 90 -6.54 -1.60 3.83
N LYS A 91 -7.17 -1.68 5.00
CA LYS A 91 -7.72 -2.91 5.60
C LYS A 91 -8.74 -3.63 4.71
N LYS A 92 -9.79 -2.93 4.25
CA LYS A 92 -10.82 -3.54 3.38
C LYS A 92 -10.26 -4.00 2.05
N VAL A 93 -9.37 -3.22 1.44
CA VAL A 93 -8.72 -3.60 0.18
C VAL A 93 -7.95 -4.92 0.35
N LYS A 94 -7.14 -5.04 1.42
CA LYS A 94 -6.41 -6.29 1.74
C LYS A 94 -7.32 -7.50 1.93
N LEU A 95 -8.49 -7.29 2.53
CA LEU A 95 -9.48 -8.35 2.75
C LEU A 95 -9.99 -8.89 1.41
N GLU A 96 -10.43 -7.99 0.52
CA GLU A 96 -10.89 -8.38 -0.82
C GLU A 96 -9.78 -9.01 -1.66
N CYS A 97 -8.54 -8.52 -1.55
CA CYS A 97 -7.39 -9.16 -2.19
C CYS A 97 -7.17 -10.59 -1.69
N THR A 98 -7.41 -10.85 -0.40
CA THR A 98 -7.26 -12.19 0.17
C THR A 98 -8.33 -13.12 -0.41
N GLN A 99 -9.58 -12.66 -0.49
CA GLN A 99 -10.66 -13.43 -1.10
C GLN A 99 -10.41 -13.72 -2.59
N PHE A 100 -9.88 -12.75 -3.34
CA PHE A 100 -9.49 -12.95 -4.74
C PHE A 100 -8.44 -14.05 -4.90
N LYS A 101 -7.43 -14.09 -4.01
CA LYS A 101 -6.40 -15.15 -4.04
C LYS A 101 -6.98 -16.53 -3.78
N GLU A 102 -7.96 -16.66 -2.88
CA GLU A 102 -8.64 -17.95 -2.67
C GLU A 102 -9.37 -18.43 -3.93
N TYR A 103 -9.98 -17.52 -4.70
CA TYR A 103 -10.57 -17.87 -6.00
C TYR A 103 -9.53 -18.21 -7.07
N CYS A 104 -8.33 -17.61 -7.02
CA CYS A 104 -7.23 -18.01 -7.91
C CYS A 104 -6.80 -19.47 -7.63
N LYS A 105 -6.64 -19.84 -6.35
CA LYS A 105 -6.29 -21.20 -5.94
C LYS A 105 -7.37 -22.22 -6.34
N ALA A 106 -8.64 -21.83 -6.29
CA ALA A 106 -9.77 -22.64 -6.69
C ALA A 106 -10.03 -22.65 -8.21
N ALA A 107 -9.17 -22.00 -9.02
CA ALA A 107 -9.35 -21.82 -10.46
C ALA A 107 -10.75 -21.27 -10.86
N ASN A 108 -11.32 -20.41 -10.01
CA ASN A 108 -12.66 -19.86 -10.20
C ASN A 108 -12.58 -18.47 -10.84
N GLY A 109 -12.70 -18.42 -12.17
CA GLY A 109 -12.62 -17.18 -12.94
C GLY A 109 -13.73 -16.16 -12.63
N GLU A 110 -14.97 -16.62 -12.42
CA GLU A 110 -16.08 -15.73 -12.06
C GLU A 110 -15.90 -15.12 -10.66
N GLY A 111 -15.44 -15.93 -9.70
CA GLY A 111 -15.09 -15.50 -8.36
C GLY A 111 -13.98 -14.45 -8.36
N CYS A 112 -12.93 -14.66 -9.18
CA CYS A 112 -11.87 -13.67 -9.40
C CYS A 112 -12.43 -12.36 -9.96
N LYS A 113 -13.25 -12.41 -11.02
CA LYS A 113 -13.86 -11.20 -11.60
C LYS A 113 -14.72 -10.45 -10.60
N ARG A 114 -15.57 -11.15 -9.84
CA ARG A 114 -16.47 -10.56 -8.82
C ARG A 114 -15.68 -9.87 -7.71
N THR A 115 -14.70 -10.57 -7.13
CA THR A 115 -13.87 -10.02 -6.05
C THR A 115 -12.99 -8.87 -6.53
N PHE A 116 -12.50 -8.91 -7.78
CA PHE A 116 -11.77 -7.78 -8.34
C PHE A 116 -12.61 -6.50 -8.45
N GLN A 117 -13.92 -6.61 -8.74
CA GLN A 117 -14.80 -5.44 -8.68
C GLN A 117 -14.92 -4.88 -7.25
N GLN A 118 -14.95 -5.75 -6.23
CA GLN A 118 -14.95 -5.30 -4.84
C GLN A 118 -13.62 -4.64 -4.44
N VAL A 119 -12.49 -5.20 -4.88
CA VAL A 119 -11.17 -4.57 -4.73
C VAL A 119 -11.17 -3.15 -5.30
N LYS A 120 -11.65 -2.97 -6.55
CA LYS A 120 -11.73 -1.64 -7.18
C LYS A 120 -12.66 -0.69 -6.42
N LYS A 121 -13.79 -1.18 -5.94
CA LYS A 121 -14.75 -0.40 -5.14
C LYS A 121 -14.13 0.10 -3.84
N GLU A 122 -13.59 -0.80 -3.02
CA GLU A 122 -12.99 -0.44 -1.73
C GLU A 122 -11.75 0.44 -1.91
N TYR A 123 -10.94 0.18 -2.94
CA TYR A 123 -9.81 1.04 -3.32
C TYR A 123 -10.27 2.46 -3.68
N GLY A 124 -11.28 2.60 -4.52
CA GLY A 124 -11.82 3.90 -4.93
C GLY A 124 -12.49 4.66 -3.77
N THR A 125 -13.20 3.95 -2.90
CA THR A 125 -13.81 4.55 -1.70
C THR A 125 -12.75 5.03 -0.72
N LEU A 126 -11.72 4.23 -0.45
CA LEU A 126 -10.61 4.63 0.42
C LEU A 126 -9.88 5.85 -0.15
N LYS A 127 -9.62 5.86 -1.47
CA LYS A 127 -8.95 6.96 -2.17
C LYS A 127 -9.67 8.29 -1.90
N LYS A 128 -10.96 8.35 -2.19
CA LYS A 128 -11.78 9.55 -1.97
C LYS A 128 -11.78 10.01 -0.52
N LYS A 129 -11.88 9.08 0.44
CA LYS A 129 -11.92 9.44 1.86
C LYS A 129 -10.58 9.97 2.36
N ILE A 130 -9.47 9.38 1.92
CA ILE A 130 -8.12 9.86 2.29
C ILE A 130 -7.81 11.20 1.60
N GLU A 131 -8.24 11.41 0.36
CA GLU A 131 -8.10 12.70 -0.34
C GLU A 131 -8.76 13.83 0.48
N VAL A 132 -10.00 13.63 0.93
CA VAL A 132 -10.69 14.62 1.76
C VAL A 132 -10.00 14.78 3.11
N TYR A 133 -9.51 13.69 3.72
CA TYR A 133 -8.77 13.75 4.99
C TYR A 133 -7.55 14.66 4.89
N PHE A 134 -6.68 14.48 3.88
CA PHE A 134 -5.51 15.33 3.70
C PHE A 134 -5.86 16.77 3.35
N GLN A 135 -6.90 17.00 2.53
CA GLN A 135 -7.37 18.36 2.23
C GLN A 135 -7.80 19.12 3.49
N VAL A 136 -8.51 18.46 4.41
CA VAL A 136 -8.99 19.08 5.66
C VAL A 136 -7.87 19.22 6.70
N ASP A 137 -6.85 18.37 6.66
CA ASP A 137 -5.63 18.48 7.49
C ASP A 137 -4.73 19.66 7.09
N GLY A 138 -5.20 20.53 6.18
CA GLY A 138 -4.44 21.68 5.68
C GLY A 138 -3.31 21.28 4.74
N ARG A 139 -3.28 20.02 4.30
CA ARG A 139 -2.29 19.51 3.37
C ARG A 139 -2.84 19.56 1.96
N ARG A 140 -2.07 20.16 1.06
CA ARG A 140 -2.50 20.31 -0.33
C ARG A 140 -2.27 18.98 -1.04
N TRP A 141 -3.31 18.16 -1.12
CA TRP A 141 -3.29 16.95 -1.96
C TRP A 141 -2.99 17.35 -3.41
N LEU A 142 -1.74 17.18 -3.84
CA LEU A 142 -1.28 17.67 -5.14
C LEU A 142 -1.71 16.78 -6.32
N GLY A 143 -2.65 15.86 -6.14
CA GLY A 143 -3.27 15.14 -7.25
C GLY A 143 -2.29 14.44 -8.20
N GLY A 144 -1.13 14.01 -7.70
CA GLY A 144 -0.10 13.35 -8.49
C GLY A 144 1.12 14.19 -8.88
N VAL A 145 1.26 15.44 -8.43
CA VAL A 145 2.56 16.13 -8.54
C VAL A 145 3.52 15.55 -7.50
N ALA A 146 4.61 14.96 -7.96
CA ALA A 146 5.66 14.43 -7.11
C ALA A 146 6.19 15.55 -6.20
N ILE A 147 6.07 15.39 -4.89
CA ILE A 147 6.98 16.13 -4.00
C ILE A 147 8.34 15.50 -4.25
N SER A 148 9.27 16.31 -4.76
CA SER A 148 10.63 15.94 -5.16
C SER A 148 11.52 15.55 -3.96
N GLY A 149 10.94 14.98 -2.91
CA GLY A 149 11.65 14.41 -1.77
C GLY A 149 11.90 12.94 -2.03
N GLY A 150 13.04 12.58 -2.64
CA GLY A 150 13.47 11.18 -2.77
C GLY A 150 13.71 10.45 -1.43
N ILE A 151 13.38 11.07 -0.29
CA ILE A 151 13.53 10.56 1.07
C ILE A 151 12.42 9.56 1.38
N ALA A 152 11.14 9.90 1.15
CA ALA A 152 10.04 8.95 1.40
C ALA A 152 10.17 7.69 0.54
N LEU A 153 10.62 7.79 -0.71
CA LEU A 153 10.86 6.64 -1.58
C LEU A 153 12.00 5.73 -1.08
N ARG A 154 13.09 6.30 -0.54
CA ARG A 154 14.21 5.52 0.03
C ARG A 154 13.84 4.92 1.39
N GLN A 155 13.10 5.67 2.22
CA GLN A 155 12.66 5.23 3.55
C GLN A 155 11.55 4.18 3.45
N TRP A 156 10.58 4.37 2.56
CA TRP A 156 9.53 3.38 2.26
C TRP A 156 10.10 2.11 1.64
N ARG A 157 11.04 2.20 0.68
CA ARG A 157 11.76 1.00 0.17
C ARG A 157 12.52 0.29 1.30
N ARG A 158 13.20 1.01 2.18
CA ARG A 158 13.92 0.41 3.32
C ARG A 158 12.99 -0.27 4.33
N ILE A 159 11.80 0.29 4.59
CA ILE A 159 10.78 -0.29 5.47
C ILE A 159 10.15 -1.54 4.85
N ASN A 160 9.81 -1.52 3.55
CA ASN A 160 9.22 -2.67 2.87
C ASN A 160 10.24 -3.79 2.56
N ILE A 161 11.51 -3.48 2.25
CA ILE A 161 12.57 -4.48 2.03
C ILE A 161 12.81 -5.32 3.30
N ARG A 162 12.65 -4.75 4.51
CA ARG A 162 12.79 -5.50 5.77
C ARG A 162 11.65 -6.48 6.03
N ARG A 163 10.49 -6.32 5.41
CA ARG A 163 9.32 -7.22 5.60
C ARG A 163 9.29 -8.44 4.68
N ASP A 164 10.03 -8.42 3.57
CA ASP A 164 10.17 -9.59 2.67
C ASP A 164 11.15 -10.65 3.24
N GLY A 165 11.77 -10.38 4.39
CA GLY A 165 12.75 -11.25 5.05
C GLY A 165 12.18 -12.26 6.06
N THR A 166 10.88 -12.22 6.38
CA THR A 166 10.27 -13.15 7.34
C THR A 166 9.17 -13.97 6.67
N GLY A 167 9.58 -14.96 5.86
CA GLY A 167 8.60 -15.78 5.15
C GLY A 167 9.17 -16.87 4.25
N LYS A 168 10.34 -17.46 4.55
CA LYS A 168 10.70 -18.78 4.00
C LYS A 168 11.28 -19.64 5.11
N GLY A 169 10.60 -20.76 5.33
CA GLY A 169 10.98 -21.77 6.29
C GLY A 169 12.36 -22.34 6.03
N ALA A 170 12.91 -22.90 7.10
CA ALA A 170 14.05 -23.79 7.05
C ALA A 170 13.87 -24.84 5.94
N SER A 171 14.74 -24.78 4.94
CA SER A 171 15.14 -25.94 4.15
C SER A 171 16.61 -25.76 3.82
N SER A 172 17.37 -26.71 4.33
CA SER A 172 18.82 -26.84 4.24
C SER A 172 19.32 -26.96 2.80
N ARG A 173 20.61 -26.58 2.61
CA ARG A 173 21.49 -26.69 1.41
C ARG A 173 21.32 -25.54 0.41
N SER A 174 22.34 -24.81 -0.04
CA SER A 174 23.81 -24.95 0.02
C SER A 174 24.44 -23.57 -0.27
N GLY A 175 25.69 -23.39 0.16
CA GLY A 175 26.40 -22.12 0.30
C GLY A 175 26.49 -21.18 -0.91
N VAL A 176 26.57 -19.90 -0.58
CA VAL A 176 27.47 -18.92 -1.21
C VAL A 176 27.81 -17.86 -0.17
N ASP A 177 29.11 -17.78 0.11
CA ASP A 177 29.76 -16.89 1.06
C ASP A 177 29.81 -15.46 0.49
N TRP A 178 29.44 -14.46 1.28
CA TRP A 178 29.60 -13.04 0.93
C TRP A 178 30.22 -12.29 2.11
N THR A 179 31.46 -12.64 2.45
CA THR A 179 32.35 -11.74 3.18
C THR A 179 33.32 -11.07 2.21
N GLY A 180 33.22 -9.75 2.08
CA GLY A 180 34.18 -8.89 1.41
C GLY A 180 33.48 -7.63 0.89
N GLY A 181 33.88 -6.41 1.21
CA GLY A 181 34.93 -5.90 2.07
C GLY A 181 34.63 -4.41 2.27
N ILE A 182 34.92 -3.91 3.47
CA ILE A 182 34.90 -2.48 3.79
C ILE A 182 36.24 -1.93 3.30
N GLU A 183 36.23 -1.10 2.25
CA GLU A 183 37.39 -0.29 1.92
C GLU A 183 37.09 1.17 2.27
N VAL A 184 37.80 1.62 3.31
CA VAL A 184 37.85 3.00 3.79
C VAL A 184 38.82 3.75 2.88
N VAL A 185 38.34 4.72 2.12
CA VAL A 185 39.23 5.72 1.51
C VAL A 185 39.12 7.00 2.34
N ARG A 186 40.07 7.16 3.25
CA ARG A 186 40.59 8.45 3.70
C ARG A 186 41.60 8.90 2.65
N ILE A 187 41.39 10.08 2.06
CA ILE A 187 42.39 11.15 1.94
C ILE A 187 41.63 12.46 2.12
#